data_AF-A0AAV9LF07-F1
#
_entry.id   AF-A0AAV9LF07-F1
#
_cell.length_a   1.000
_cell.length_b   1.000
_cell.length_c   1.000
_cell.angle_alpha   90.00
_cell.angle_beta   90.00
_cell.angle_gamma   90.00
#
_symmetry.space_group_name_H-M   'P 1'
#
loop_
_entity.id
_entity.type
_entity.pdbx_description
1 polymer ?
#
loop_
_entity_poly.entity_id
_entity_poly.type
_entity_poly.pdbx_seq_one_letter_code
_entity_poly.pdbx_strand_id
1 'polypeptide(L)'
;MNTNRTDWSKRLDDALWSYRTAFKTPIGMSPYQLVCGKSCHLPVELERKAILVLNKLNLDWDTASIQRLNDMNELDEFFLKSYESLAMYKDKMKKYHD
;
A
#
# COMPACT_ATOMS: atom_id res chain seq x y z
N MET A 1 -16.48 -28.40 -33.97
CA MET A 1 -15.09 -27.90 -33.96
C MET A 1 -14.51 -28.12 -32.57
N ASN A 2 -13.37 -28.80 -32.47
CA ASN A 2 -12.81 -29.29 -31.21
C ASN A 2 -12.13 -28.13 -30.46
N THR A 3 -12.78 -27.61 -29.42
CA THR A 3 -12.38 -26.40 -28.65
C THR A 3 -11.13 -26.57 -27.78
N ASN A 4 -10.57 -27.78 -27.71
CA ASN A 4 -9.47 -28.13 -26.81
C ASN A 4 -8.04 -27.85 -27.34
N ARG A 5 -7.88 -27.32 -28.56
CA ARG A 5 -6.56 -27.15 -29.19
C ARG A 5 -5.91 -25.77 -29.03
N THR A 6 -6.62 -24.76 -28.55
CA THR A 6 -6.17 -23.35 -28.68
C THR A 6 -5.85 -22.65 -27.36
N ASP A 7 -5.87 -23.36 -26.22
CA ASP A 7 -5.64 -22.77 -24.89
C ASP A 7 -4.25 -23.08 -24.30
N TRP A 8 -3.32 -23.54 -25.14
CA TRP A 8 -1.97 -23.92 -24.70
C TRP A 8 -1.17 -22.75 -24.12
N SER A 9 -1.38 -21.53 -24.62
CA SER A 9 -0.72 -20.35 -24.06
C SER A 9 -1.15 -20.07 -22.62
N LYS A 10 -2.44 -20.22 -22.30
CA LYS A 10 -2.96 -20.00 -20.95
C LYS A 10 -2.50 -21.08 -19.97
N ARG A 11 -2.33 -22.30 -20.47
CA ARG A 11 -1.87 -23.46 -19.67
C ARG A 11 -0.35 -23.57 -19.59
N LEU A 12 0.39 -22.72 -20.31
CA LEU A 12 1.85 -22.77 -20.37
C LEU A 12 2.47 -22.46 -19.01
N ASP A 13 1.96 -21.43 -18.32
CA ASP A 13 2.46 -21.05 -16.99
C ASP A 13 2.23 -22.16 -15.96
N ASP A 14 1.04 -22.77 -15.96
CA ASP A 14 0.71 -23.91 -15.08
C ASP A 14 1.58 -25.15 -15.40
N ALA A 15 1.82 -25.42 -16.69
CA ALA A 15 2.66 -26.53 -17.13
C ALA A 15 4.14 -26.30 -16.76
N LEU A 16 4.64 -25.07 -16.88
CA LEU A 16 5.99 -24.69 -16.49
C LEU A 16 6.16 -24.75 -14.97
N TRP A 17 5.14 -24.33 -14.22
CA TRP A 17 5.11 -24.38 -12.76
C TRP A 17 5.13 -25.81 -12.23
N SER A 18 4.29 -26.68 -12.79
CA SER A 18 4.28 -28.11 -12.43
C SER A 18 5.61 -28.78 -12.77
N TYR A 19 6.25 -28.43 -13.88
CA TYR A 19 7.59 -28.93 -14.20
C TYR A 19 8.66 -28.45 -13.20
N ARG A 20 8.64 -27.17 -12.80
CA ARG A 20 9.60 -26.58 -11.85
C ARG A 20 9.51 -27.15 -10.44
N THR A 21 8.30 -27.57 -10.04
CA THR A 21 8.01 -28.06 -8.68
C THR A 21 8.00 -29.59 -8.58
N ALA A 22 7.82 -30.32 -9.69
CA ALA A 22 7.85 -31.78 -9.68
C ALA A 22 9.23 -32.35 -9.35
N PHE A 23 9.27 -33.30 -8.42
CA PHE A 23 10.45 -34.08 -8.08
C PHE A 23 10.73 -35.09 -9.21
N LYS A 24 11.54 -34.70 -10.19
CA LYS A 24 11.89 -35.58 -11.33
C LYS A 24 13.30 -36.17 -11.26
N THR A 25 14.07 -35.84 -10.23
CA THR A 25 15.44 -36.36 -10.08
C THR A 25 15.47 -37.57 -9.15
N PRO A 26 16.36 -38.57 -9.37
CA PRO A 26 16.60 -39.67 -8.44
C PRO A 26 17.00 -39.21 -7.03
N ILE A 27 17.47 -37.96 -6.93
CA ILE A 27 17.94 -37.28 -5.73
C ILE A 27 16.77 -36.66 -4.93
N GLY A 28 15.55 -36.66 -5.47
CA GLY A 28 14.38 -36.12 -4.80
C GLY A 28 14.36 -34.58 -4.75
N MET A 29 15.04 -33.91 -5.67
CA MET A 29 15.03 -32.44 -5.80
C MET A 29 14.28 -31.98 -7.06
N SER A 30 13.57 -30.87 -6.94
CA SER A 30 12.91 -30.22 -8.07
C SER A 30 13.90 -29.42 -8.92
N PRO A 31 13.64 -29.22 -10.23
CA PRO A 31 14.49 -28.38 -11.07
C PRO A 31 14.70 -26.96 -10.53
N TYR A 32 13.69 -26.38 -9.88
CA TYR A 32 13.81 -25.06 -9.24
C TYR A 32 14.79 -25.07 -8.06
N GLN A 33 14.79 -26.14 -7.25
CA GLN A 33 15.72 -26.29 -6.13
C GLN A 33 17.18 -26.39 -6.61
N LEU A 34 17.43 -27.02 -7.75
CA LEU A 34 18.78 -27.12 -8.32
C LEU A 34 19.34 -25.77 -8.78
N VAL A 35 18.49 -24.89 -9.33
CA VAL A 35 18.92 -23.59 -9.86
C VAL A 35 18.98 -22.52 -8.75
N CYS A 36 18.01 -22.52 -7.84
CA CYS A 36 17.87 -21.46 -6.84
C CYS A 36 18.35 -21.86 -5.43
N GLY A 37 18.68 -23.14 -5.20
CA GLY A 37 19.18 -23.64 -3.91
C GLY A 37 18.16 -23.63 -2.76
N LYS A 38 16.88 -23.33 -3.02
CA LYS A 38 15.81 -23.23 -2.01
C LYS A 38 14.54 -23.96 -2.46
N SER A 39 13.77 -24.48 -1.50
CA SER A 39 12.46 -25.10 -1.77
C SER A 39 11.44 -24.08 -2.28
N CYS A 40 10.55 -24.54 -3.15
CA CYS A 40 9.61 -23.71 -3.93
C CYS A 40 8.48 -23.03 -3.10
N HIS A 41 8.60 -22.98 -1.78
CA HIS A 41 7.62 -22.38 -0.87
C HIS A 41 7.81 -20.86 -0.65
N LEU A 42 8.98 -20.33 -1.04
CA LEU A 42 9.36 -18.92 -0.87
C LEU A 42 8.48 -17.88 -1.64
N PRO A 43 7.91 -18.17 -2.82
CA PRO A 43 7.16 -17.17 -3.59
C PRO A 43 5.90 -16.67 -2.89
N VAL A 44 5.13 -17.57 -2.25
CA VAL A 44 3.87 -17.21 -1.56
C VAL A 44 4.14 -16.31 -0.36
N GLU A 45 5.23 -16.54 0.38
CA GLU A 45 5.61 -15.66 1.48
C GLU A 45 6.05 -14.27 0.99
N LEU A 46 6.75 -14.21 -0.15
CA LEU A 46 7.15 -12.95 -0.78
C LEU A 46 5.94 -12.17 -1.30
N GLU A 47 5.01 -12.83 -1.97
CA GLU A 47 3.75 -12.23 -2.43
C GLU A 47 2.90 -11.73 -1.25
N ARG A 48 2.76 -12.53 -0.20
CA ARG A 48 2.03 -12.13 1.02
C ARG A 48 2.68 -10.92 1.70
N LYS A 49 4.02 -10.88 1.78
CA LYS A 49 4.74 -9.72 2.32
C LYS A 49 4.59 -8.49 1.43
N ALA A 50 4.65 -8.65 0.11
CA ALA A 50 4.44 -7.57 -0.85
C ALA A 50 3.02 -6.99 -0.75
N ILE A 51 2.00 -7.86 -0.63
CA ILE A 51 0.60 -7.47 -0.40
C ILE A 51 0.45 -6.76 0.94
N LEU A 52 1.11 -7.24 2.00
CA LEU A 52 1.08 -6.59 3.31
C LEU A 52 1.72 -5.20 3.28
N VAL A 53 2.84 -5.04 2.58
CA VAL A 53 3.51 -3.74 2.39
C VAL A 53 2.66 -2.80 1.54
N LEU A 54 2.08 -3.29 0.45
CA LEU A 54 1.20 -2.52 -0.42
C LEU A 54 -0.06 -2.07 0.33
N ASN A 55 -0.67 -2.95 1.12
CA ASN A 55 -1.81 -2.62 1.97
C ASN A 55 -1.41 -1.59 3.02
N LYS A 56 -0.23 -1.71 3.65
CA LYS A 56 0.28 -0.72 4.62
C LYS A 56 0.53 0.65 3.99
N LEU A 57 0.97 0.70 2.72
CA LEU A 57 1.15 1.94 1.97
C LEU A 57 -0.18 2.53 1.48
N ASN A 58 -1.18 1.70 1.20
CA ASN A 58 -2.51 2.13 0.77
C ASN A 58 -3.45 2.48 1.94
N LEU A 59 -3.19 1.99 3.16
CA LEU A 59 -4.07 2.15 4.33
C LEU A 59 -4.07 3.54 4.97
N ASP A 60 -3.18 4.46 4.58
CA ASP A 60 -3.05 5.73 5.28
C ASP A 60 -3.35 6.96 4.41
N TRP A 61 -3.85 6.80 3.19
CA TRP A 61 -4.21 7.98 2.38
C TRP A 61 -5.43 8.71 2.92
N ASP A 62 -6.50 7.98 3.26
CA ASP A 62 -7.71 8.57 3.84
C ASP A 62 -7.43 9.13 5.24
N THR A 63 -6.71 8.38 6.07
CA THR A 63 -6.30 8.80 7.41
C THR A 63 -5.38 10.03 7.36
N ALA A 64 -4.35 10.05 6.49
CA ALA A 64 -3.48 11.21 6.33
C ALA A 64 -4.18 12.39 5.66
N SER A 65 -5.20 12.16 4.83
CA SER A 65 -6.07 13.21 4.29
C SER A 65 -6.89 13.86 5.41
N ILE A 66 -7.53 13.05 6.26
CA ILE A 66 -8.31 13.51 7.41
C ILE A 66 -7.41 14.24 8.42
N GLN A 67 -6.22 13.72 8.72
CA GLN A 67 -5.29 14.37 9.64
C GLN A 67 -4.86 15.75 9.12
N ARG A 68 -4.48 15.86 7.84
CA ARG A 68 -4.14 17.15 7.23
C ARG A 68 -5.29 18.15 7.27
N LEU A 69 -6.52 17.68 7.05
CA LEU A 69 -7.72 18.52 7.14
C LEU A 69 -7.95 19.03 8.58
N ASN A 70 -7.75 18.16 9.58
CA ASN A 70 -7.86 18.54 10.98
C ASN A 70 -6.81 19.59 11.36
N ASP A 71 -5.56 19.38 10.96
CA ASP A 71 -4.46 20.33 11.23
C ASP A 71 -4.75 21.71 10.61
N MET A 72 -5.31 21.74 9.39
CA MET A 72 -5.73 22.99 8.73
C MET A 72 -6.86 23.70 9.49
N ASN A 73 -7.89 22.97 9.92
CA ASN A 73 -9.00 23.55 10.68
C ASN A 73 -8.53 24.14 12.01
N GLU A 74 -7.59 23.48 12.70
CA GLU A 74 -7.04 23.98 13.96
C GLU A 74 -6.28 25.30 13.75
N LEU A 75 -5.49 25.40 12.68
CA LEU A 75 -4.80 26.65 12.32
C LEU A 75 -5.77 27.80 12.04
N ASP A 76 -6.86 27.54 11.31
CA ASP A 76 -7.86 28.56 11.01
C ASP A 76 -8.55 29.07 12.28
N GLU A 77 -8.82 28.19 13.26
CA GLU A 77 -9.38 28.58 14.56
C GLU A 77 -8.42 29.48 15.35
N PHE A 78 -7.11 29.16 15.34
CA PHE A 78 -6.08 30.01 15.95
C PHE A 78 -6.05 31.41 15.31
N PHE A 79 -6.09 31.48 13.99
CA PHE A 79 -6.10 32.76 13.28
C PHE A 79 -7.35 33.56 13.62
N LEU A 80 -8.54 32.94 13.59
CA LEU A 80 -9.80 33.61 13.94
C LEU A 80 -9.73 34.24 15.33
N LYS A 81 -9.27 33.48 16.33
CA LYS A 81 -9.11 33.97 17.70
C LYS A 81 -8.15 35.15 17.81
N SER A 82 -7.08 35.13 17.02
CA SER A 82 -6.11 36.24 16.98
C SER A 82 -6.73 37.52 16.40
N TYR A 83 -7.54 37.40 15.34
CA TYR A 83 -8.24 38.51 14.72
C TYR A 83 -9.30 39.12 15.64
N GLU A 84 -10.08 38.29 16.32
CA GLU A 84 -11.06 38.74 17.33
C GLU A 84 -10.37 39.49 18.48
N SER A 85 -9.25 38.95 18.98
CA SER A 85 -8.46 39.59 20.04
C SER A 85 -7.91 40.96 19.61
N LEU A 86 -7.44 41.06 18.36
CA LEU A 86 -6.94 42.31 17.79
C LEU A 86 -8.07 43.35 17.63
N ALA A 87 -9.24 42.92 17.15
CA ALA A 87 -10.40 43.79 17.00
C ALA A 87 -10.86 44.35 18.35
N MET A 88 -10.93 43.50 19.38
CA MET A 88 -11.25 43.87 20.76
C MET A 88 -10.26 44.88 21.34
N TYR A 89 -8.96 44.68 21.12
CA TYR A 89 -7.93 45.62 21.57
C TYR A 89 -8.08 47.00 20.92
N LYS A 90 -8.29 47.04 19.59
CA LYS A 90 -8.50 48.30 18.86
C LYS A 90 -9.74 49.05 19.33
N ASP A 91 -10.85 48.34 19.59
CA ASP A 91 -12.08 48.95 20.11
C ASP A 91 -11.87 49.58 21.49
N LYS A 92 -11.15 48.89 22.38
CA LYS A 92 -10.76 49.45 23.69
C LYS A 92 -9.90 50.70 23.55
N MET A 93 -8.89 50.68 22.70
CA MET A 93 -8.00 51.83 22.50
C MET A 93 -8.74 53.06 21.98
N LYS A 94 -9.71 52.88 21.06
CA LYS A 94 -10.56 53.99 20.58
C LYS A 94 -11.32 54.67 21.72
N LYS A 95 -11.93 53.89 22.62
CA LYS A 95 -12.68 54.41 23.79
C LYS A 95 -11.87 55.27 24.76
N TYR A 96 -10.54 55.11 24.79
CA TYR A 96 -9.65 55.92 25.65
C TYR A 96 -9.11 57.17 24.96
N HIS A 97 -9.22 57.27 23.64
CA HIS A 97 -8.65 58.35 22.84
C HIS A 97 -9.71 59.26 22.17
N ASP A 98 -10.98 58.86 22.17
CA ASP A 98 -12.15 59.74 21.95
C ASP A 98 -12.59 60.40 23.27
#